data_AF-A0A674JLH7-F1
#
_entry.id   AF-A0A674JLH7-F1
#
_cell.length_a   1.000
_cell.length_b   1.000
_cell.length_c   1.000
_cell.angle_alpha   90.00
_cell.angle_beta   90.00
_cell.angle_gamma   90.00
#
_symmetry.space_group_name_H-M   'P 1'
#
loop_
_entity.id
_entity.type
_entity.pdbx_description
1 polymer ?
#
loop_
_entity_poly.entity_id
_entity_poly.type
_entity_poly.pdbx_seq_one_letter_code
_entity_poly.pdbx_strand_id
1 'polypeptide(L)'
;FTSFEVQHALGIMAMIKLYLENLIERSNHTRAQNVPPEVTVFPRGPVELGEPNVLICFVDKFFPPVLHLTWLKNGQEDNSFRKFSYLPFLPSPGDFYDCRVEHWGLPEPFTKHWGEAGAPGDPAGHRAGSQGSILALGGEWGLVGQSRGTPWGCQGVALIPASFASGPRAPGN
;
A
#
# COMPACT_ATOMS: atom_id res chain seq x y z
N PHE A 1 -1.48 -27.69 -23.25
CA PHE A 1 -2.06 -27.57 -21.91
C PHE A 1 -1.28 -28.48 -20.97
N THR A 2 -0.53 -27.92 -20.02
CA THR A 2 0.08 -28.70 -18.93
C THR A 2 -0.97 -28.90 -17.85
N SER A 3 -1.32 -30.14 -17.54
CA SER A 3 -2.27 -30.47 -16.47
C SER A 3 -1.60 -30.38 -15.11
N PHE A 4 -2.31 -29.85 -14.11
CA PHE A 4 -1.90 -29.91 -12.71
C PHE A 4 -2.39 -31.21 -12.07
N GLU A 5 -1.49 -31.93 -11.39
CA GLU A 5 -1.84 -33.15 -10.67
C GLU A 5 -1.94 -32.87 -9.16
N VAL A 6 -3.14 -32.98 -8.61
CA VAL A 6 -3.42 -32.68 -7.19
C VAL A 6 -2.59 -33.54 -6.25
N GLN A 7 -2.36 -34.81 -6.59
CA GLN A 7 -1.57 -35.74 -5.76
C GLN A 7 -0.12 -35.29 -5.61
N HIS A 8 0.46 -34.73 -6.67
CA HIS A 8 1.80 -34.16 -6.62
C HIS A 8 1.88 -32.99 -5.63
N ALA A 9 0.89 -32.08 -5.66
CA ALA A 9 0.83 -30.97 -4.71
C ALA A 9 0.58 -31.40 -3.27
N LEU A 10 -0.25 -32.42 -3.04
CA LEU A 10 -0.45 -33.02 -1.73
C LEU A 10 0.87 -33.60 -1.18
N GLY A 11 1.63 -34.31 -2.02
CA GLY A 11 2.95 -34.81 -1.67
C GLY A 11 3.92 -33.69 -1.27
N ILE A 12 3.96 -32.59 -2.04
CA ILE A 12 4.78 -31.42 -1.72
C ILE A 12 4.34 -30.79 -0.39
N MET A 13 3.04 -30.61 -0.15
CA MET A 13 2.54 -30.05 1.12
C MET A 13 2.91 -30.91 2.33
N ALA A 14 2.84 -32.24 2.20
CA ALA A 14 3.27 -33.16 3.25
C ALA A 14 4.77 -33.01 3.55
N MET A 15 5.60 -32.91 2.52
CA MET A 15 7.05 -32.67 2.68
C MET A 15 7.33 -31.32 3.34
N ILE A 16 6.67 -30.25 2.91
CA ILE A 16 6.82 -28.91 3.49
C ILE A 16 6.41 -28.92 4.97
N LYS A 17 5.33 -29.64 5.33
CA LYS A 17 4.89 -29.76 6.72
C LYS A 17 5.94 -30.42 7.60
N LEU A 18 6.48 -31.58 7.18
CA LEU A 18 7.53 -32.29 7.93
C LEU A 18 8.80 -31.44 8.08
N TYR A 19 9.17 -30.74 7.00
CA TYR A 19 10.31 -29.83 7.02
C TYR A 19 10.10 -28.67 8.00
N LEU A 20 8.90 -28.07 7.99
CA LEU A 20 8.55 -27.00 8.92
C LEU A 20 8.59 -27.46 10.37
N GLU A 21 8.08 -28.65 10.69
CA GLU A 21 8.16 -29.24 12.04
C GLU A 21 9.61 -29.39 12.51
N ASN A 22 10.52 -29.85 11.63
CA ASN A 22 11.94 -29.92 11.96
C ASN A 22 12.58 -28.55 12.22
N LEU A 23 12.23 -27.53 11.42
CA LEU A 23 12.72 -26.17 11.61
C LEU A 23 12.22 -25.56 12.92
N ILE A 24 10.99 -25.85 13.33
CA ILE A 24 10.43 -25.40 14.60
C ILE A 24 11.25 -25.99 15.76
N GLU A 25 11.55 -27.29 15.74
CA GLU A 25 12.39 -27.93 16.75
C GLU A 25 13.81 -27.34 16.77
N ARG A 26 14.46 -27.21 15.61
CA ARG A 26 15.82 -26.67 15.48
C ARG A 26 15.94 -25.21 15.92
N SER A 27 14.88 -24.42 15.77
CA SER A 27 14.85 -23.03 16.20
C SER A 27 14.42 -22.85 17.65
N ASN A 28 14.25 -23.95 18.41
CA ASN A 28 13.72 -23.94 19.77
C ASN A 28 12.39 -23.18 19.87
N HIS A 29 11.51 -23.44 18.90
CA HIS A 29 10.15 -22.90 18.84
C HIS A 29 10.10 -21.37 18.76
N THR A 30 11.10 -20.76 18.12
CA THR A 30 11.11 -19.32 17.86
C THR A 30 9.92 -18.94 16.98
N ARG A 31 9.14 -17.94 17.42
CA ARG A 31 7.97 -17.47 16.66
C ARG A 31 8.37 -16.62 15.45
N ALA A 32 7.56 -16.72 14.40
CA ALA A 32 7.58 -15.78 13.30
C ALA A 32 7.39 -14.34 13.79
N GLN A 33 8.15 -13.40 13.24
CA GLN A 33 7.90 -11.98 13.45
C GLN A 33 6.76 -11.52 12.56
N ASN A 34 5.83 -10.75 13.14
CA ASN A 34 4.73 -10.18 12.36
C ASN A 34 5.24 -8.96 11.58
N VAL A 35 5.01 -8.97 10.28
CA VAL A 35 5.28 -7.85 9.37
C VAL A 35 3.92 -7.32 8.89
N PRO A 36 3.57 -6.05 9.20
CA PRO A 36 2.27 -5.50 8.84
C PRO A 36 2.12 -5.36 7.31
N PRO A 37 0.90 -5.51 6.77
CA PRO A 37 0.63 -5.35 5.35
C PRO A 37 0.69 -3.89 4.90
N GLU A 38 1.13 -3.69 3.66
CA GLU A 38 0.84 -2.48 2.88
C GLU A 38 -0.43 -2.71 2.06
N VAL A 39 -1.35 -1.74 2.07
CA VAL A 39 -2.68 -1.87 1.45
C VAL A 39 -2.93 -0.72 0.49
N THR A 40 -3.28 -1.05 -0.75
CA THR A 40 -3.64 -0.09 -1.78
C THR A 40 -5.00 -0.46 -2.38
N VAL A 41 -5.87 0.53 -2.55
CA VAL A 41 -7.18 0.36 -3.18
C VAL A 41 -7.24 1.18 -4.46
N PHE A 42 -7.66 0.55 -5.56
CA PHE A 42 -7.80 1.20 -6.84
C PHE A 42 -8.87 0.52 -7.71
N PRO A 43 -9.55 1.25 -8.61
CA PRO A 43 -10.50 0.65 -9.54
C PRO A 43 -9.76 -0.09 -10.66
N ARG A 44 -10.41 -1.11 -11.23
CA ARG A 44 -9.89 -1.88 -12.37
C ARG A 44 -9.73 -1.01 -13.62
N GLY A 45 -10.58 -0.02 -13.80
CA GLY A 45 -10.55 0.93 -14.91
C GLY A 45 -11.07 2.32 -14.50
N PRO A 46 -11.15 3.26 -15.46
CA PRO A 46 -11.74 4.58 -15.22
C PRO A 46 -13.13 4.50 -14.61
N VAL A 47 -13.46 5.42 -13.72
CA VAL A 47 -14.77 5.44 -13.03
C VAL A 47 -15.73 6.32 -13.83
N GLU A 48 -16.77 5.71 -14.36
CA GLU A 48 -17.86 6.38 -15.11
C GLU A 48 -19.19 6.12 -14.40
N LEU A 49 -20.02 7.15 -14.26
CA LEU A 49 -21.30 7.03 -13.56
C LEU A 49 -22.27 6.16 -14.36
N GLY A 50 -22.91 5.20 -13.68
CA GLY A 50 -23.85 4.26 -14.31
C GLY A 50 -23.18 3.05 -14.97
N GLU A 51 -21.86 3.05 -15.12
CA GLU A 51 -21.11 1.93 -15.70
C GLU A 51 -20.54 0.99 -14.61
N PRO A 52 -20.63 -0.35 -14.78
CA PRO A 52 -20.06 -1.30 -13.83
C PRO A 52 -18.53 -1.20 -13.72
N ASN A 53 -18.01 -1.22 -12.49
CA ASN A 53 -16.56 -1.27 -12.23
C ASN A 53 -16.24 -2.22 -11.06
N VAL A 54 -14.96 -2.48 -10.83
CA VAL A 54 -14.45 -3.34 -9.77
C VAL A 54 -13.39 -2.60 -8.98
N LEU A 55 -13.56 -2.44 -7.66
CA LEU A 55 -12.48 -2.02 -6.77
C LEU A 55 -11.58 -3.20 -6.44
N ILE A 56 -10.27 -2.96 -6.44
CA ILE A 56 -9.24 -3.94 -6.12
C ILE A 56 -8.57 -3.49 -4.83
N CYS A 57 -8.61 -4.33 -3.78
CA CYS A 57 -7.78 -4.13 -2.58
C CYS A 57 -6.54 -5.03 -2.68
N PHE A 58 -5.41 -4.41 -3.04
CA PHE A 58 -4.10 -5.04 -3.16
C PHE A 58 -3.38 -4.98 -1.81
N VAL A 59 -3.03 -6.14 -1.27
CA VAL A 59 -2.35 -6.28 0.02
C VAL A 59 -1.02 -7.00 -0.20
N ASP A 60 0.08 -6.37 0.18
CA ASP A 60 1.44 -6.87 -0.07
C ASP A 60 2.35 -6.70 1.16
N LYS A 61 3.51 -7.36 1.14
CA LYS A 61 4.62 -7.26 2.11
C LYS A 61 4.24 -7.62 3.55
N PHE A 62 3.37 -8.61 3.73
CA PHE A 62 2.97 -9.08 5.07
C PHE A 62 3.47 -10.49 5.37
N PHE A 63 3.69 -10.76 6.66
CA PHE A 63 4.03 -12.08 7.16
C PHE A 63 3.56 -12.22 8.62
N PRO A 64 3.06 -13.38 9.08
CA PRO A 64 2.72 -14.59 8.33
C PRO A 64 1.63 -14.37 7.26
N PRO A 65 1.47 -15.28 6.27
CA PRO A 65 0.55 -15.12 5.14
C PRO A 65 -0.91 -15.44 5.52
N VAL A 66 -1.39 -14.86 6.63
CA VAL A 66 -2.75 -15.00 7.14
C VAL A 66 -3.30 -13.60 7.36
N LEU A 67 -4.43 -13.28 6.72
CA LEU A 67 -5.12 -12.00 6.87
C LEU A 67 -6.64 -12.19 6.75
N HIS A 68 -7.40 -11.23 7.28
CA HIS A 68 -8.84 -11.11 7.05
C HIS A 68 -9.13 -9.80 6.31
N LEU A 69 -9.98 -9.87 5.30
CA LEU A 69 -10.24 -8.75 4.39
C LEU A 69 -11.74 -8.63 4.16
N THR A 70 -12.28 -7.47 4.51
CA THR A 70 -13.72 -7.17 4.47
C THR A 70 -13.95 -5.87 3.72
N TRP A 71 -14.97 -5.85 2.86
CA TRP A 71 -15.48 -4.62 2.25
C TRP A 71 -16.62 -4.06 3.08
N LEU A 72 -16.58 -2.76 3.33
CA LEU A 72 -17.73 -2.03 3.85
C LEU A 72 -18.26 -1.10 2.76
N LYS A 73 -19.57 -1.16 2.51
CA LYS A 73 -20.30 -0.20 1.68
C LYS A 73 -21.18 0.64 2.61
N ASN A 74 -20.97 1.96 2.62
CA ASN A 74 -21.73 2.88 3.47
C ASN A 74 -21.74 2.48 4.96
N GLY A 75 -20.60 1.97 5.45
CA GLY A 75 -20.42 1.52 6.84
C GLY A 75 -20.98 0.14 7.18
N GLN A 76 -21.63 -0.55 6.24
CA GLN A 76 -22.15 -1.90 6.42
C GLN A 76 -21.33 -2.93 5.65
N GLU A 77 -21.12 -4.10 6.24
CA GLU A 77 -20.40 -5.20 5.59
C GLU A 77 -21.09 -5.63 4.30
N ASP A 78 -20.35 -5.56 3.20
CA ASP A 78 -20.83 -6.00 1.90
C ASP A 78 -20.58 -7.51 1.76
N ASN A 79 -21.66 -8.28 1.84
CA ASN A 79 -21.64 -9.75 1.76
C ASN A 79 -21.61 -10.28 0.30
N SER A 80 -21.37 -9.42 -0.68
CA SER A 80 -21.26 -9.81 -2.10
C SER A 80 -19.94 -10.56 -2.35
N PHE A 81 -19.96 -11.90 -2.19
CA PHE A 81 -18.80 -12.80 -2.17
C PHE A 81 -17.90 -12.82 -3.44
N ARG A 82 -16.56 -12.68 -3.26
CA ARG A 82 -15.52 -13.65 -3.72
C ARG A 82 -14.11 -13.33 -3.15
N LYS A 83 -13.41 -14.36 -2.65
CA LYS A 83 -12.04 -14.30 -2.08
C LYS A 83 -10.96 -14.07 -3.16
N PHE A 84 -10.74 -12.81 -3.44
CA PHE A 84 -9.57 -12.01 -3.84
C PHE A 84 -10.25 -10.65 -3.90
N SER A 85 -9.80 -9.66 -3.13
CA SER A 85 -10.67 -8.54 -2.77
C SER A 85 -11.00 -7.64 -3.97
N TYR A 86 -12.04 -8.06 -4.69
CA TYR A 86 -12.60 -7.46 -5.88
C TYR A 86 -14.04 -7.12 -5.50
N LEU A 87 -14.34 -5.84 -5.35
CA LEU A 87 -15.70 -5.38 -5.10
C LEU A 87 -16.32 -4.91 -6.42
N PRO A 88 -17.15 -5.72 -7.10
CA PRO A 88 -17.96 -5.22 -8.20
C PRO A 88 -19.02 -4.26 -7.65
N PHE A 89 -19.07 -3.04 -8.16
CA PHE A 89 -20.03 -2.04 -7.68
C PHE A 89 -20.53 -1.16 -8.82
N LEU A 90 -21.68 -0.51 -8.57
CA LEU A 90 -22.25 0.54 -9.40
C LEU A 90 -22.03 1.87 -8.67
N PRO A 91 -21.12 2.75 -9.15
CA PRO A 91 -20.82 4.01 -8.49
C PRO A 91 -22.06 4.91 -8.43
N SER A 92 -22.38 5.42 -7.24
CA SER A 92 -23.45 6.40 -7.01
C SER A 92 -22.89 7.64 -6.29
N PRO A 93 -23.41 8.86 -6.56
CA PRO A 93 -22.94 10.06 -5.86
C PRO A 93 -23.12 9.94 -4.34
N GLY A 94 -22.03 10.20 -3.59
CA GLY A 94 -22.01 10.13 -2.13
C GLY A 94 -21.70 8.75 -1.55
N ASP A 95 -21.54 7.71 -2.37
CA ASP A 95 -21.06 6.41 -1.87
C ASP A 95 -19.59 6.50 -1.45
N PHE A 96 -19.25 5.81 -0.36
CA PHE A 96 -17.88 5.58 0.06
C PHE A 96 -17.65 4.13 0.45
N TYR A 97 -16.40 3.71 0.34
CA TYR A 97 -15.97 2.33 0.52
C TYR A 97 -14.70 2.29 1.37
N ASP A 98 -14.67 1.32 2.26
CA ASP A 98 -13.55 1.10 3.16
C ASP A 98 -13.03 -0.32 2.96
N CYS A 99 -11.74 -0.48 2.63
CA CYS A 99 -11.07 -1.78 2.72
C CYS A 99 -10.52 -1.93 4.14
N ARG A 100 -11.13 -2.80 4.94
CA ARG A 100 -10.63 -3.15 6.28
C ARG A 100 -9.74 -4.38 6.20
N VAL A 101 -8.54 -4.26 6.77
CA VAL A 101 -7.51 -5.30 6.79
C VAL A 101 -7.12 -5.59 8.24
N GLU A 102 -7.25 -6.85 8.63
CA GLU A 102 -6.83 -7.35 9.94
C GLU A 102 -5.63 -8.29 9.77
N HIS A 103 -4.56 -8.01 10.51
CA HIS A 103 -3.30 -8.75 10.50
C HIS A 103 -2.62 -8.67 11.86
N TRP A 104 -1.92 -9.72 12.31
CA TRP A 104 -1.27 -9.76 13.63
C TRP A 104 -0.11 -8.76 13.81
N GLY A 105 0.38 -8.18 12.71
CA GLY A 105 1.35 -7.09 12.71
C GLY A 105 0.73 -5.71 12.91
N LEU A 106 -0.60 -5.60 12.86
CA LEU A 106 -1.32 -4.36 13.12
C LEU A 106 -1.87 -4.37 14.56
N PRO A 107 -1.70 -3.27 15.33
CA PRO A 107 -2.25 -3.17 16.68
C PRO A 107 -3.79 -3.10 16.68
N GLU A 108 -4.37 -2.56 15.62
CA GLU A 108 -5.81 -2.42 15.38
C GLU A 108 -6.09 -2.66 13.89
N PRO A 109 -7.33 -3.03 13.49
CA PRO A 109 -7.71 -3.17 12.09
C PRO A 109 -7.37 -1.91 11.29
N PHE A 110 -6.66 -2.07 10.16
CA PHE A 110 -6.34 -0.96 9.27
C PHE A 110 -7.47 -0.74 8.27
N THR A 111 -7.88 0.51 8.08
CA THR A 111 -8.95 0.85 7.14
C THR A 111 -8.45 1.82 6.09
N LYS A 112 -8.55 1.44 4.80
CA LYS A 112 -8.28 2.32 3.67
C LYS A 112 -9.58 2.81 3.05
N HIS A 113 -9.79 4.11 3.13
CA HIS A 113 -10.94 4.79 2.57
C HIS A 113 -10.80 5.09 1.09
N TRP A 114 -11.91 4.96 0.35
CA TRP A 114 -12.11 5.38 -1.03
C TRP A 114 -13.52 5.99 -1.15
N GLY A 115 -13.63 7.25 -1.55
CA GLY A 115 -14.89 8.00 -1.52
C GLY A 115 -14.65 9.50 -1.33
N GLU A 116 -15.69 10.31 -1.46
CA GLU A 116 -15.54 11.74 -1.72
C GLU A 116 -15.12 12.64 -0.54
N ALA A 117 -14.30 13.64 -0.87
CA ALA A 117 -14.86 14.99 -1.04
C ALA A 117 -14.59 15.48 -2.48
N GLY A 118 -15.54 15.26 -3.39
CA GLY A 118 -15.46 15.62 -4.82
C GLY A 118 -14.76 14.60 -5.75
N ALA A 119 -15.50 13.69 -6.36
CA ALA A 119 -15.06 12.76 -7.39
C ALA A 119 -15.13 13.48 -8.75
N PRO A 120 -14.46 13.00 -9.81
CA PRO A 120 -13.70 11.77 -9.95
C PRO A 120 -12.20 12.01 -10.24
N GLY A 121 -11.33 11.26 -9.56
CA GLY A 121 -9.92 11.12 -9.94
C GLY A 121 -8.88 11.89 -9.13
N ASP A 122 -9.14 12.30 -7.89
CA ASP A 122 -8.16 13.09 -7.13
C ASP A 122 -6.94 12.25 -6.68
N PRO A 123 -5.73 12.52 -7.19
CA PRO A 123 -4.49 11.90 -6.76
C PRO A 123 -3.81 12.79 -5.71
N ALA A 124 -4.44 13.05 -4.55
CA ALA A 124 -3.78 13.78 -3.47
C ALA A 124 -4.46 13.59 -2.10
N GLY A 125 -4.29 12.41 -1.52
CA GLY A 125 -4.67 12.11 -0.14
C GLY A 125 -3.47 11.96 0.81
N HIS A 126 -2.33 12.59 0.55
CA HIS A 126 -1.27 12.69 1.55
C HIS A 126 -1.68 13.75 2.58
N ARG A 127 -2.41 13.33 3.61
CA ARG A 127 -2.40 14.06 4.87
C ARG A 127 -1.02 13.84 5.49
N ALA A 128 -0.08 14.69 5.08
CA ALA A 128 1.19 14.85 5.77
C ALA A 128 0.86 15.12 7.25
N GLY A 129 1.29 14.21 8.12
CA GLY A 129 1.23 14.46 9.56
C GLY A 129 1.96 15.76 9.84
N SER A 130 1.23 16.77 10.30
CA SER A 130 1.83 17.98 10.85
C SER A 130 2.47 17.62 12.18
N GLN A 131 3.70 17.11 12.15
CA GLN A 131 4.61 17.23 13.28
C GLN A 131 5.57 18.38 12.98
N GLY A 132 5.38 19.47 13.72
CA GLY A 132 6.21 20.65 13.66
C GLY A 132 6.18 21.36 15.02
N SER A 133 6.57 20.66 16.08
CA SER A 133 6.87 21.31 17.36
C SER A 133 8.23 21.99 17.22
N ILE A 134 8.23 23.28 16.90
CA ILE A 134 9.41 24.14 16.95
C ILE A 134 9.67 24.46 18.42
N LEU A 135 10.68 23.82 19.01
CA LEU A 135 11.28 24.28 20.27
C LEU A 135 12.54 25.09 19.92
N ALA A 136 12.35 26.38 19.73
CA ALA A 136 13.43 27.35 19.68
C ALA A 136 13.84 27.70 21.11
N LEU A 137 15.02 27.24 21.54
CA LEU A 137 15.72 27.82 22.69
C LEU A 137 17.01 28.45 22.17
N GLY A 138 16.96 29.78 22.04
CA GLY A 138 18.13 30.60 21.75
C GLY A 138 19.06 30.69 22.96
N GLY A 139 20.37 30.85 22.72
CA GLY A 139 21.37 30.93 23.78
C GLY A 139 22.81 31.04 23.27
N GLU A 140 23.08 32.19 22.67
CA GLU A 140 24.33 32.91 22.32
C GLU A 140 25.65 32.46 22.98
N TRP A 141 26.70 32.24 22.16
CA TRP A 141 28.10 32.48 22.54
C TRP A 141 28.94 32.99 21.35
N GLY A 142 29.35 34.26 21.46
CA GLY A 142 30.70 34.76 21.17
C GLY A 142 31.29 34.59 19.77
N LEU A 143 31.30 35.68 18.99
CA LEU A 143 32.18 35.86 17.85
C LEU A 143 33.64 36.03 18.31
N VAL A 144 34.54 35.16 17.87
CA VAL A 144 35.97 35.46 17.72
C VAL A 144 36.28 35.41 16.23
N GLY A 145 36.62 36.57 15.68
CA GLY A 145 37.00 36.70 14.28
C GLY A 145 38.41 36.21 14.02
N GLN A 146 38.61 35.54 12.88
CA GLN A 146 39.88 35.58 12.18
C GLN A 146 39.61 35.57 10.67
N SER A 147 40.14 36.59 10.02
CA SER A 147 40.18 36.84 8.60
C SER A 147 40.97 35.77 7.83
N ARG A 148 40.44 35.35 6.67
CA ARG A 148 41.14 35.30 5.36
C ARG A 148 40.36 34.47 4.32
N GLY A 149 40.03 35.12 3.20
CA GLY A 149 40.09 34.52 1.87
C GLY A 149 38.93 33.64 1.43
N THR A 150 37.93 34.25 0.78
CA THR A 150 37.02 33.55 -0.14
C THR A 150 37.77 33.22 -1.44
N PRO A 151 37.63 32.00 -1.96
CA PRO A 151 37.47 31.81 -3.40
C PRO A 151 36.12 31.16 -3.69
N TRP A 152 35.48 31.69 -4.74
CA TRP A 152 34.16 31.29 -5.20
C TRP A 152 34.20 29.86 -5.73
N GLY A 153 33.43 28.96 -5.12
CA GLY A 153 33.16 27.63 -5.63
C GLY A 153 31.73 27.57 -6.15
N CYS A 154 31.53 27.76 -7.46
CA CYS A 154 30.31 27.37 -8.14
C CYS A 154 30.23 25.84 -8.12
N GLN A 155 29.40 25.25 -7.28
CA GLN A 155 28.91 23.88 -7.47
C GLN A 155 27.44 23.97 -7.85
N GLY A 156 27.21 23.72 -9.15
CA GLY A 156 25.92 23.78 -9.78
C GLY A 156 24.94 22.79 -9.15
N VAL A 157 23.73 23.28 -8.93
CA VAL A 157 22.53 22.46 -8.77
C VAL A 157 22.39 21.64 -10.05
N ALA A 158 22.54 20.32 -9.95
CA ALA A 158 22.12 19.42 -11.00
C ALA A 158 20.58 19.44 -11.07
N LEU A 159 20.04 20.26 -11.97
CA LEU A 159 18.64 20.19 -12.39
C LEU A 159 18.49 18.90 -13.20
N ILE A 160 17.83 17.89 -12.62
CA ILE A 160 17.40 16.71 -13.38
C ILE A 160 16.25 17.15 -14.29
N PRO A 161 16.38 17.04 -15.63
CA PRO A 161 15.31 17.44 -16.52
C PRO A 161 14.14 16.45 -16.43
N ALA A 162 12.94 16.98 -16.22
CA ALA A 162 11.69 16.25 -16.38
C ALA A 162 11.51 15.87 -17.86
N SER A 163 11.72 14.60 -18.19
CA SER A 163 11.38 14.05 -19.51
C SER A 163 11.17 12.54 -19.43
N PHE A 164 9.93 12.14 -19.12
CA PHE A 164 9.32 10.93 -19.65
C PHE A 164 7.82 11.19 -19.83
N ALA A 165 7.50 11.93 -20.90
CA ALA A 165 6.17 11.96 -21.49
C ALA A 165 6.32 11.53 -22.95
N SER A 166 6.15 10.24 -23.21
CA SER A 166 5.72 9.73 -24.52
C SER A 166 5.38 8.24 -24.43
N GLY A 167 4.07 7.95 -24.40
CA GLY A 167 3.46 6.67 -24.72
C GLY A 167 2.36 6.90 -25.76
N PRO A 168 2.09 5.94 -26.66
CA PRO A 168 1.89 6.21 -28.08
C PRO A 168 0.50 6.72 -28.49
N ARG A 169 0.51 7.56 -29.53
CA ARG A 169 -0.65 8.04 -30.29
C ARG A 169 -1.27 6.89 -31.09
N ALA A 170 -2.57 6.66 -30.91
CA ALA A 170 -3.36 5.72 -31.73
C ALA A 170 -3.39 6.17 -33.21
N PRO A 171 -3.32 5.25 -34.18
CA PRO A 171 -3.64 5.56 -35.57
C PRO A 171 -5.16 5.58 -35.76
N GLY A 172 -5.67 6.70 -36.25
CA GLY A 172 -7.02 6.78 -36.80
C GLY A 172 -7.04 6.31 -38.24
N ASN A 173 -7.97 5.41 -38.56
CA ASN A 173 -8.98 5.56 -39.61
C ASN A 173 -10.05 4.48 -39.41
#